data_AF-A0A965QNK7-F1
#
_entry.id   AF-A0A965QNK7-F1
#
_cell.length_a   1.000
_cell.length_b   1.000
_cell.length_c   1.000
_cell.angle_alpha   90.00
_cell.angle_beta   90.00
_cell.angle_gamma   90.00
#
_symmetry.space_group_name_H-M   'P 1'
#
loop_
_entity.id
_entity.type
_entity.pdbx_description
1 polymer ?
#
loop_
_entity_poly.entity_id
_entity_poly.type
_entity_poly.pdbx_seq_one_letter_code
_entity_poly.pdbx_strand_id
1 'polypeptide(L)'
;MPKRELFFEQNFEIDSCILEILTDSQLQELENKTNLDMNKDAIHMGPLSKEKMDAFFSSESVKSAVISVMKLKSGFGLLKIGSNEPTKYLGDGDTTFIEYIRDIIVTVLESKEA
;
A
#
# COMPACT_ATOMS: atom_id res chain seq x y z
N MET A 1 14.04 3.93 -8.09
CA MET A 1 13.40 3.35 -6.90
C MET A 1 14.32 3.45 -5.70
N PRO A 2 13.82 3.88 -4.53
CA PRO A 2 14.45 3.70 -3.24
C PRO A 2 14.99 2.27 -3.02
N LYS A 3 16.17 2.14 -2.39
CA LYS A 3 16.79 0.84 -2.10
C LYS A 3 15.91 -0.13 -1.29
N ARG A 4 14.92 0.39 -0.58
CA ARG A 4 14.03 -0.39 0.32
C ARG A 4 12.92 -1.09 -0.45
N GLU A 5 12.34 -0.45 -1.46
CA GLU A 5 11.29 -1.05 -2.30
C GLU A 5 11.88 -2.18 -3.15
N LEU A 6 13.09 -1.97 -3.70
CA LEU A 6 13.82 -2.99 -4.44
C LEU A 6 14.13 -4.24 -3.58
N PHE A 7 14.35 -4.07 -2.27
CA PHE A 7 14.55 -5.20 -1.36
C PHE A 7 13.30 -6.09 -1.29
N PHE A 8 12.10 -5.49 -1.24
CA PHE A 8 10.85 -6.27 -1.23
C PHE A 8 10.65 -7.01 -2.55
N GLU A 9 10.86 -6.34 -3.67
CA GLU A 9 10.71 -6.94 -5.00
C GLU A 9 11.67 -8.12 -5.21
N GLN A 10 12.92 -7.99 -4.77
CA GLN A 10 13.93 -9.02 -4.98
C GLN A 10 13.87 -10.19 -4.01
N ASN A 11 13.39 -9.99 -2.77
CA ASN A 11 13.47 -11.00 -1.71
C ASN A 11 12.11 -11.63 -1.37
N PHE A 12 10.99 -11.04 -1.79
CA PHE A 12 9.65 -11.51 -1.44
C PHE A 12 8.74 -11.76 -2.65
N GLU A 13 9.31 -11.80 -3.87
CA GLU A 13 8.56 -12.06 -5.12
C GLU A 13 7.35 -11.14 -5.31
N ILE A 14 7.55 -9.86 -4.95
CA ILE A 14 6.58 -8.78 -5.11
C ILE A 14 6.88 -8.07 -6.44
N ASP A 15 5.87 -7.87 -7.27
CA ASP A 15 6.07 -7.21 -8.58
C ASP A 15 6.18 -5.68 -8.47
N SER A 16 5.59 -5.09 -7.43
CA SER A 16 5.63 -3.65 -7.17
C SER A 16 5.49 -3.37 -5.69
N CYS A 17 6.43 -2.61 -5.12
CA CYS A 17 6.35 -2.14 -3.75
C CYS A 17 6.54 -0.63 -3.70
N ILE A 18 5.57 0.10 -3.15
CA ILE A 18 5.63 1.55 -3.03
C ILE A 18 5.23 1.97 -1.62
N LEU A 19 6.07 2.76 -0.95
CA LEU A 19 5.70 3.47 0.26
C LEU A 19 5.50 4.96 -0.05
N GLU A 20 4.26 5.41 0.01
CA GLU A 20 3.89 6.79 -0.31
C GLU A 20 3.43 7.53 0.95
N ILE A 21 3.91 8.76 1.15
CA ILE A 21 3.46 9.64 2.24
C ILE A 21 2.56 10.72 1.64
N LEU A 22 1.36 10.84 2.18
CA LEU A 22 0.33 11.76 1.73
C LEU A 22 -0.06 12.75 2.82
N THR A 23 -0.39 13.97 2.43
CA THR A 23 -1.15 14.90 3.28
C THR A 23 -2.61 14.42 3.41
N ASP A 24 -3.33 14.96 4.39
CA ASP A 24 -4.76 14.66 4.56
C ASP A 24 -5.58 15.04 3.30
N SER A 25 -5.23 16.12 2.61
CA SER A 25 -5.89 16.53 1.37
C SER A 25 -5.63 15.55 0.21
N GLN A 26 -4.39 15.07 0.06
CA GLN A 26 -4.05 14.10 -0.97
C GLN A 26 -4.72 12.74 -0.70
N LEU A 27 -4.84 12.33 0.57
CA LEU A 27 -5.57 11.13 0.94
C LEU A 27 -7.05 11.24 0.56
N GLN A 28 -7.68 12.38 0.86
CA GLN A 28 -9.09 12.63 0.55
C GLN A 28 -9.35 12.65 -0.97
N GLU A 29 -8.44 13.23 -1.76
CA GLU A 29 -8.52 13.16 -3.22
C GLU A 29 -8.45 11.72 -3.73
N LEU A 30 -7.56 10.89 -3.17
CA LEU A 30 -7.42 9.49 -3.53
C LEU A 30 -8.64 8.66 -3.11
N GLU A 31 -9.18 8.89 -1.93
CA GLU A 31 -10.42 8.29 -1.42
C GLU A 31 -11.60 8.61 -2.35
N ASN A 32 -11.74 9.88 -2.77
CA ASN A 32 -12.78 10.28 -3.72
C ASN A 32 -12.59 9.64 -5.10
N LYS A 33 -11.36 9.56 -5.60
CA LYS A 33 -11.05 8.96 -6.91
C LYS A 33 -11.31 7.46 -6.94
N THR A 34 -11.06 6.77 -5.81
CA THR A 34 -11.15 5.32 -5.72
C THR A 34 -12.46 4.83 -5.12
N ASN A 35 -13.21 5.68 -4.43
CA ASN A 35 -14.37 5.34 -3.63
C ASN A 35 -14.06 4.21 -2.63
N LEU A 36 -12.88 4.26 -2.00
CA LEU A 36 -12.40 3.34 -0.98
C LEU A 36 -12.13 4.14 0.29
N ASP A 37 -12.69 3.72 1.43
CA ASP A 37 -12.43 4.33 2.74
C ASP A 37 -10.95 4.19 3.12
N MET A 38 -10.25 5.29 3.36
CA MET A 38 -8.83 5.32 3.70
C MET A 38 -8.59 5.62 5.17
N ASN A 39 -9.42 5.06 6.06
CA ASN A 39 -9.17 5.15 7.48
C ASN A 39 -7.79 4.57 7.86
N LYS A 40 -7.26 4.97 9.02
CA LYS A 40 -5.86 4.72 9.43
C LYS A 40 -5.44 3.25 9.54
N ASP A 41 -6.40 2.32 9.58
CA ASP A 41 -6.15 0.88 9.72
C ASP A 41 -6.74 0.11 8.52
N ALA A 42 -7.18 0.81 7.47
CA ALA A 42 -7.81 0.24 6.31
C ALA A 42 -6.82 -0.64 5.52
N ILE A 43 -7.32 -1.80 5.11
CA ILE A 43 -6.64 -2.69 4.18
C ILE A 43 -7.59 -3.04 3.03
N HIS A 44 -7.17 -2.69 1.82
CA HIS A 44 -7.86 -3.06 0.58
C HIS A 44 -7.02 -4.07 -0.16
N MET A 45 -7.60 -5.21 -0.55
CA MET A 45 -6.85 -6.30 -1.13
C MET A 45 -7.56 -6.97 -2.32
N GLY A 46 -6.76 -7.70 -3.10
CA GLY A 46 -7.20 -8.52 -4.22
C GLY A 46 -7.25 -7.74 -5.54
N PRO A 47 -8.00 -8.23 -6.53
CA PRO A 47 -8.22 -7.50 -7.76
C PRO A 47 -9.07 -6.26 -7.50
N LEU A 48 -8.63 -5.12 -8.04
CA LEU A 48 -9.34 -3.85 -8.02
C LEU A 48 -9.71 -3.46 -9.46
N SER A 49 -10.65 -2.50 -9.60
CA SER A 49 -10.97 -1.98 -10.93
C SER A 49 -9.74 -1.34 -11.59
N LYS A 50 -9.72 -1.29 -12.92
CA LYS A 50 -8.63 -0.65 -13.68
C LYS A 50 -8.38 0.79 -13.21
N GLU A 51 -9.45 1.54 -12.96
CA GLU A 51 -9.40 2.92 -12.47
C GLU A 51 -8.71 3.02 -11.10
N LYS A 52 -8.97 2.07 -10.19
CA LYS A 52 -8.31 1.99 -8.88
C LYS A 52 -6.83 1.63 -9.03
N MET A 53 -6.50 0.64 -9.87
CA MET A 53 -5.11 0.26 -10.10
C MET A 53 -4.29 1.39 -10.70
N ASP A 54 -4.85 2.11 -11.67
CA ASP A 54 -4.21 3.30 -12.26
C ASP A 54 -4.02 4.42 -11.22
N ALA A 55 -5.01 4.62 -10.34
CA ALA A 55 -4.91 5.59 -9.25
C ALA A 55 -3.78 5.26 -8.25
N PHE A 56 -3.53 3.98 -7.95
CA PHE A 56 -2.52 3.57 -6.97
C PHE A 56 -1.12 3.38 -7.55
N PHE A 57 -1.02 2.82 -8.75
CA PHE A 57 0.26 2.36 -9.32
C PHE A 57 0.62 3.04 -10.63
N SER A 58 -0.31 3.74 -11.28
CA SER A 58 -0.13 4.29 -12.64
C SER A 58 0.43 3.24 -13.61
N SER A 59 0.00 1.98 -13.44
CA SER A 59 0.50 0.83 -14.18
C SER A 59 -0.66 -0.07 -14.59
N GLU A 60 -0.66 -0.49 -15.86
CA GLU A 60 -1.59 -1.49 -16.39
C GLU A 60 -1.16 -2.94 -16.11
N SER A 61 0.08 -3.15 -15.63
CA SER A 61 0.59 -4.50 -15.37
C SER A 61 0.06 -5.07 -14.06
N VAL A 62 -0.20 -4.22 -13.06
CA VAL A 62 -0.68 -4.62 -11.73
C VAL A 62 -2.15 -5.01 -11.81
N LYS A 63 -2.46 -6.25 -11.44
CA LYS A 63 -3.80 -6.86 -11.54
C LYS A 63 -4.42 -7.20 -10.19
N SER A 64 -3.62 -7.39 -9.16
CA SER A 64 -4.05 -7.46 -7.77
C SER A 64 -3.11 -6.65 -6.89
N ALA A 65 -3.61 -6.18 -5.76
CA ALA A 65 -2.82 -5.37 -4.85
C ALA A 65 -3.24 -5.53 -3.39
N VAL A 66 -2.38 -5.07 -2.49
CA VAL A 66 -2.71 -4.70 -1.12
C VAL A 66 -2.39 -3.23 -0.94
N ILE A 67 -3.38 -2.46 -0.48
CA ILE A 67 -3.25 -1.05 -0.10
C ILE A 67 -3.48 -0.99 1.40
N SER A 68 -2.39 -0.78 2.14
CA SER A 68 -2.43 -0.67 3.60
C SER A 68 -2.19 0.77 4.02
N VAL A 69 -3.19 1.37 4.66
CA VAL A 69 -3.14 2.75 5.14
C VAL A 69 -2.59 2.77 6.56
N MET A 70 -1.80 3.78 6.88
CA MET A 70 -1.29 4.02 8.24
C MET A 70 -1.32 5.51 8.58
N LYS A 71 -1.72 5.87 9.81
CA LYS A 71 -1.61 7.26 10.28
C LYS A 71 -0.17 7.57 10.68
N LEU A 72 0.33 8.72 10.24
CA LEU A 72 1.62 9.28 10.66
C LEU A 72 1.37 10.59 11.42
N LYS A 73 2.37 11.11 12.16
CA LYS A 73 2.20 12.37 12.91
C LYS A 73 1.79 13.54 12.00
N SER A 74 2.35 13.61 10.80
CA SER A 74 2.11 14.71 9.84
C SER A 74 1.41 14.28 8.55
N GLY A 75 0.50 13.30 8.61
CA GLY A 75 -0.27 12.86 7.44
C GLY A 75 -0.60 11.38 7.48
N PHE A 76 -0.44 10.70 6.35
CA PHE A 76 -0.69 9.28 6.17
C PHE A 76 0.41 8.61 5.35
N GLY A 77 0.66 7.34 5.63
CA GLY A 77 1.46 6.46 4.80
C GLY A 77 0.57 5.46 4.09
N LEU A 78 0.86 5.17 2.82
CA LEU A 78 0.27 4.08 2.07
C LEU A 78 1.37 3.10 1.70
N LEU A 79 1.29 1.87 2.23
CA LEU A 79 2.07 0.74 1.74
C LEU A 79 1.27 0.05 0.64
N LYS A 80 1.76 0.16 -0.60
CA LYS A 80 1.12 -0.38 -1.80
C LYS A 80 1.96 -1.53 -2.33
N ILE A 81 1.39 -2.74 -2.30
CA ILE A 81 2.02 -3.96 -2.79
C ILE A 81 1.21 -4.43 -4.00
N GLY A 82 1.85 -4.61 -5.15
CA GLY A 82 1.23 -5.00 -6.40
C GLY A 82 1.71 -6.34 -6.91
N SER A 83 0.85 -7.01 -7.68
CA SER A 83 1.14 -8.25 -8.41
C SER A 83 0.61 -8.17 -9.83
N ASN A 84 1.34 -8.74 -10.77
CA ASN A 84 0.94 -8.91 -12.16
C ASN A 84 -0.04 -10.10 -12.36
N GLU A 85 -0.25 -10.88 -11.30
CA GLU A 85 -1.20 -11.98 -11.22
C GLU A 85 -2.50 -11.53 -10.51
N PRO A 86 -3.69 -11.76 -11.09
CA PRO A 86 -4.95 -11.32 -10.50
C PRO A 86 -5.39 -12.16 -9.29
N THR A 87 -4.76 -13.32 -9.07
CA THR A 87 -5.12 -14.31 -8.04
C THR A 87 -4.26 -14.21 -6.78
N LYS A 88 -3.37 -13.22 -6.66
CA LYS A 88 -2.66 -12.92 -5.41
C LYS A 88 -3.52 -11.99 -4.52
N TYR A 89 -3.24 -12.03 -3.23
CA TYR A 89 -3.81 -11.12 -2.23
C TYR A 89 -5.33 -11.26 -2.06
N LEU A 90 -5.84 -12.49 -2.10
CA LEU A 90 -7.29 -12.74 -2.07
C LEU A 90 -7.87 -12.91 -0.66
N GLY A 91 -7.02 -13.00 0.36
CA GLY A 91 -7.47 -13.12 1.74
C GLY A 91 -6.33 -12.97 2.75
N ASP A 92 -6.70 -13.07 4.03
CA ASP A 92 -5.86 -12.69 5.17
C ASP A 92 -4.52 -13.43 5.25
N GLY A 93 -4.46 -14.66 4.72
CA GLY A 93 -3.21 -15.43 4.64
C GLY A 93 -2.15 -14.77 3.77
N ASP A 94 -2.56 -14.05 2.72
CA ASP A 94 -1.67 -13.31 1.82
C ASP A 94 -1.28 -11.94 2.39
N THR A 95 -2.08 -11.39 3.30
CA THR A 95 -1.93 -9.99 3.78
C THR A 95 -1.31 -9.86 5.16
N THR A 96 -1.34 -10.91 5.99
CA THR A 96 -0.81 -10.88 7.37
C THR A 96 0.65 -10.42 7.41
N PHE A 97 1.49 -10.88 6.48
CA PHE A 97 2.89 -10.45 6.40
C PHE A 97 3.01 -8.95 6.07
N ILE A 98 2.15 -8.44 5.18
CA ILE A 98 2.16 -7.04 4.77
C ILE A 98 1.73 -6.14 5.93
N GLU A 99 0.74 -6.57 6.71
CA GLU A 99 0.32 -5.88 7.94
C GLU A 99 1.44 -5.85 8.98
N TYR A 100 2.16 -6.96 9.16
CA TYR A 100 3.34 -6.98 10.03
C TYR A 100 4.42 -5.98 9.60
N ILE A 101 4.69 -5.89 8.29
CA ILE A 101 5.62 -4.89 7.75
C ILE A 101 5.11 -3.47 7.97
N ARG A 102 3.81 -3.20 7.76
CA ARG A 102 3.19 -1.89 8.07
C ARG A 102 3.47 -1.51 9.53
N ASP A 103 3.20 -2.41 10.46
CA ASP A 103 3.31 -2.13 11.90
C ASP A 103 4.77 -1.83 12.31
N ILE A 104 5.74 -2.54 11.71
CA ILE A 104 7.17 -2.21 11.89
C ILE A 104 7.48 -0.82 11.34
N ILE A 105 7.00 -0.49 10.14
CA ILE A 105 7.25 0.83 9.52
C ILE A 105 6.71 1.94 10.42
N VAL A 106 5.47 1.83 10.88
CA VAL A 106 4.85 2.79 11.81
C VAL A 106 5.70 2.95 13.07
N THR A 107 6.03 1.83 13.73
CA THR A 107 6.83 1.83 14.96
C THR A 107 8.18 2.52 14.77
N VAL A 108 8.87 2.23 13.65
CA VAL A 108 10.17 2.82 13.33
C VAL A 108 10.04 4.31 13.04
N LEU A 109 9.03 4.74 12.28
CA LEU A 109 8.82 6.16 11.98
C LEU A 109 8.49 6.94 13.26
N GLU A 110 7.60 6.43 14.10
CA GLU A 110 7.26 7.03 15.39
C GLU A 110 8.49 7.18 16.30
N SER A 111 9.36 6.16 16.35
CA SER A 111 10.59 6.17 17.17
C SER A 111 11.63 7.21 16.73
N LYS A 112 11.63 7.60 15.44
CA LYS A 112 12.57 8.58 14.90
C LYS A 112 12.09 10.01 15.06
N GLU A 113 10.79 10.17 15.30
CA GLU A 113 10.14 11.44 15.58
C GLU A 113 9.94 11.67 17.09
N ALA A 114 10.47 10.78 17.93
CA ALA A 114 10.39 10.81 19.39
C ALA A 114 11.59 11.50 20.05
#